data_AF-A0AAJ2AVD1-F1
#
_entry.id   AF-A0AAJ2AVD1-F1
#
_cell.length_a   1.000
_cell.length_b   1.000
_cell.length_c   1.000
_cell.angle_alpha   90.00
_cell.angle_beta   90.00
_cell.angle_gamma   90.00
#
_symmetry.space_group_name_H-M   'P 1'
#
loop_
_entity.id
_entity.type
_entity.pdbx_description
1 polymer ?
#
loop_
_entity_poly.entity_id
_entity_poly.type
_entity_poly.pdbx_seq_one_letter_code
_entity_poly.pdbx_strand_id
1 'polypeptide(L)' 'MRLFYTTHDFVYKGLSYPGIPFLCSEDMELVKPASDYLLWVALENGQTRSHATWKSYAEAIYDYFA' A
#
# COMPACT_ATOMS: atom_id res chain seq x y z
N MET A 1 -11.16 3.23 -9.16
CA MET A 1 -10.14 2.49 -8.36
C MET A 1 -10.62 2.31 -6.93
N ARG A 2 -10.04 1.38 -6.15
CA ARG A 2 -10.35 1.17 -4.73
C ARG A 2 -9.07 1.00 -3.91
N LEU A 3 -8.99 1.72 -2.79
CA LEU A 3 -7.86 1.64 -1.86
C LEU A 3 -8.14 0.63 -0.75
N PHE A 4 -7.21 -0.28 -0.52
CA PHE A 4 -7.27 -1.32 0.50
C PHE A 4 -6.05 -1.28 1.41
N TYR A 5 -6.14 -1.99 2.53
CA TYR A 5 -5.08 -2.09 3.53
C TYR A 5 -4.87 -3.55 3.90
N THR A 6 -3.61 -3.94 4.10
CA THR A 6 -3.27 -5.27 4.57
C THR A 6 -3.81 -5.54 5.97
N THR A 7 -4.14 -6.79 6.25
CA THR A 7 -4.49 -7.27 7.59
C THR A 7 -3.28 -7.90 8.27
N HIS A 8 -3.47 -8.47 9.46
CA HIS A 8 -2.44 -9.25 10.13
C HIS A 8 -1.99 -10.51 9.35
N ASP A 9 -2.79 -10.96 8.38
CA ASP A 9 -2.49 -12.12 7.54
C ASP A 9 -1.39 -11.82 6.50
N PHE A 10 -1.11 -10.55 6.25
CA PHE A 10 -0.02 -10.16 5.37
C PHE A 10 1.32 -10.26 6.11
N VAL A 11 2.12 -11.24 5.69
CA VAL A 11 3.43 -11.52 6.29
C VAL A 11 4.53 -11.19 5.29
N TYR A 12 5.50 -10.40 5.73
CA TYR A 12 6.70 -10.06 4.98
C TYR A 12 7.94 -10.36 5.81
N LYS A 13 8.89 -11.12 5.24
CA LYS A 13 10.12 -11.56 5.95
C LYS A 13 9.84 -12.16 7.35
N GLY A 14 8.73 -12.87 7.50
CA GLY A 14 8.32 -13.53 8.75
C GLY A 14 7.62 -12.62 9.79
N LEU A 15 7.40 -11.34 9.47
CA LEU A 15 6.71 -10.39 10.34
C LEU A 15 5.36 -9.98 9.73
N SER A 16 4.35 -9.81 10.58
CA SER A 16 3.02 -9.32 10.18
C SER A 16 3.06 -7.81 9.99
N TYR A 17 2.56 -7.33 8.84
CA TYR A 17 2.48 -5.89 8.53
C TYR A 17 1.04 -5.48 8.16
N PRO A 18 0.17 -5.24 9.14
CA PRO A 18 -1.16 -4.68 8.91
C PRO A 18 -1.07 -3.19 8.54
N GLY A 19 -2.00 -2.71 7.72
CA GLY A 19 -2.15 -1.29 7.39
C GLY A 19 -1.28 -0.79 6.23
N ILE A 20 -0.61 -1.68 5.48
CA ILE A 20 0.08 -1.30 4.24
C ILE A 20 -0.98 -1.08 3.15
N PRO A 21 -0.98 0.09 2.50
CA PRO A 21 -1.95 0.40 1.45
C PRO A 21 -1.61 -0.31 0.12
N PHE A 22 -2.64 -0.72 -0.61
CA PHE A 22 -2.54 -1.20 -1.99
C PHE A 22 -3.81 -0.86 -2.77
N LEU A 23 -3.70 -0.81 -4.10
CA LEU A 23 -4.76 -0.31 -4.98
C LEU A 23 -5.29 -1.43 -5.87
N CYS A 24 -6.62 -1.55 -5.97
CA CYS A 24 -7.27 -2.43 -6.93
C CYS A 24 -8.11 -1.65 -7.95
N SER A 25 -8.24 -2.22 -9.14
CA SER A 25 -9.18 -1.79 -10.18
C SER A 25 -10.63 -2.09 -9.76
N GLU A 26 -11.58 -1.64 -10.57
CA GLU A 26 -13.00 -1.94 -10.35
C GLU A 26 -13.31 -3.44 -10.48
N ASP A 27 -12.54 -4.14 -11.31
CA ASP A 27 -12.60 -5.59 -11.50
C ASP A 27 -11.90 -6.37 -10.36
N MET A 28 -11.52 -5.69 -9.28
CA MET A 28 -10.79 -6.26 -8.13
C MET A 28 -9.41 -6.82 -8.48
N GLU A 29 -8.82 -6.40 -9.60
CA GLU A 29 -7.45 -6.72 -9.95
C GLU A 29 -6.47 -5.75 -9.29
N LEU A 30 -5.31 -6.27 -8.85
CA LEU A 30 -4.27 -5.43 -8.25
C LEU A 30 -3.69 -4.48 -9.29
N VAL A 31 -3.70 -3.18 -9.02
CA VAL A 31 -2.96 -2.19 -9.82
C VAL A 31 -1.49 -2.32 -9.45
N LYS A 32 -0.79 -3.22 -10.16
CA LYS A 32 0.54 -3.68 -9.78
C LYS A 32 1.57 -2.55 -9.65
N PRO A 33 1.70 -1.59 -10.59
CA PRO A 33 2.71 -0.52 -10.44
C PRO A 33 2.49 0.37 -9.21
N ALA A 34 1.23 0.71 -8.93
CA ALA A 34 0.86 1.52 -7.77
C ALA A 34 1.10 0.75 -6.45
N SER A 35 0.70 -0.52 -6.42
CA SER A 35 0.83 -1.36 -5.23
C SER A 35 2.29 -1.74 -4.93
N ASP A 36 3.10 -2.02 -5.95
CA ASP A 36 4.54 -2.28 -5.79
C ASP A 36 5.27 -1.06 -5.18
N TYR A 37 4.93 0.15 -5.65
CA TYR A 37 5.49 1.37 -5.09
C TYR A 37 5.08 1.58 -3.63
N LEU A 38 3.81 1.40 -3.29
CA LEU A 38 3.32 1.53 -1.91
C LEU A 38 3.95 0.48 -0.98
N LEU A 39 4.14 -0.75 -1.45
CA LEU A 39 4.88 -1.79 -0.73
C LEU A 39 6.33 -1.38 -0.50
N TRP A 40 7.01 -0.83 -1.51
CA TRP A 40 8.38 -0.33 -1.34
C TRP A 40 8.45 0.81 -0.33
N VAL A 41 7.52 1.77 -0.38
CA VAL A 41 7.42 2.87 0.61
C VAL A 41 7.25 2.31 2.03
N ALA A 42 6.45 1.26 2.21
CA ALA A 42 6.19 0.72 3.54
C ALA A 42 7.30 -0.20 4.07
N LEU A 43 7.89 -1.04 3.19
CA LEU A 43 8.72 -2.17 3.60
C LEU A 43 10.22 -1.94 3.41
N GLU A 44 10.60 -1.16 2.40
CA GLU A 44 12.00 -1.07 1.97
C GLU A 44 12.57 0.35 2.11
N ASN A 45 11.73 1.39 2.04
CA ASN A 45 12.17 2.76 2.25
C ASN A 45 12.29 3.08 3.76
N GLY A 46 13.52 3.08 4.25
CA GLY A 46 13.83 3.33 5.67
C GLY A 46 13.41 4.70 6.22
N GLN A 47 13.09 5.68 5.36
CA GLN A 47 12.68 7.03 5.76
C GLN A 47 11.16 7.15 5.99
N THR A 48 10.37 6.23 5.45
CA THR A 48 8.91 6.29 5.47
C THR A 48 8.36 5.19 6.35
N ARG A 49 8.68 5.21 7.65
CA ARG A 49 8.23 4.16 8.61
C ARG A 49 6.91 4.44 9.30
N SER A 50 6.37 5.66 9.18
CA SER A 50 5.12 6.00 9.86
C SER A 50 3.91 5.59 9.03
N HIS A 51 2.89 5.03 9.68
CA HIS A 51 1.63 4.65 9.03
C HIS A 51 0.92 5.87 8.43
N ALA A 52 1.06 7.05 9.06
CA ALA A 52 0.53 8.30 8.52
C ALA A 52 1.18 8.65 7.17
N THR A 53 2.49 8.45 7.05
CA THR A 53 3.21 8.64 5.79
C THR A 53 2.65 7.70 4.72
N TRP A 54 2.52 6.39 5.00
CA TRP A 54 1.98 5.43 4.04
C TRP A 54 0.60 5.83 3.53
N LYS A 55 -0.26 6.27 4.45
CA LYS A 55 -1.60 6.76 4.13
C LYS A 55 -1.56 7.97 3.19
N SER A 56 -0.72 8.97 3.46
CA SER A 56 -0.60 10.14 2.58
C SER A 56 -0.10 9.80 1.17
N TYR A 57 0.85 8.88 1.04
CA TYR A 57 1.28 8.38 -0.27
C TYR A 57 0.16 7.63 -0.99
N ALA A 58 -0.61 6.81 -0.27
CA ALA A 58 -1.73 6.08 -0.82
C ALA A 58 -2.87 6.98 -1.31
N GLU A 59 -3.21 8.01 -0.53
CA GLU A 59 -4.19 9.03 -0.91
C GLU A 59 -3.73 9.77 -2.17
N ALA A 60 -2.47 10.21 -2.22
CA ALA A 60 -1.93 10.90 -3.40
C ALA A 60 -1.96 10.02 -4.67
N ILE A 61 -1.67 8.72 -4.55
CA ILE A 61 -1.74 7.77 -5.66
C ILE A 61 -3.18 7.49 -6.05
N TYR A 62 -4.07 7.33 -5.07
CA TYR A 62 -5.49 7.13 -5.33
C TYR A 62 -6.07 8.32 -6.11
N ASP A 63 -5.78 9.55 -5.67
CA ASP A 63 -6.23 10.77 -6.32
C ASP A 63 -5.67 10.93 -7.75
N TYR A 64 -4.46 10.43 -8.02
CA TYR A 64 -3.88 10.44 -9.37
C TYR A 64 -4.64 9.54 -10.36
N PHE A 65 -5.24 8.44 -9.89
CA PHE A 65 -5.99 7.49 -10.71
C PHE A 65 -7.51 7.66 -10.64
N ALA A 66 -8.01 8.61 -9.84
CA ALA A 66 -9.43 8.94 -9.72
C ALA A 66 -9.87 9.87 -10.86
#